data_AF-A0A2N5IAT5-F1
#
_entry.id   AF-A0A2N5IAT5-F1
#
_cell.length_a   1.000
_cell.length_b   1.000
_cell.length_c   1.000
_cell.angle_alpha   90.00
_cell.angle_beta   90.00
_cell.angle_gamma   90.00
#
_symmetry.space_group_name_H-M   'P 1'
#
loop_
_entity.id
_entity.type
_entity.pdbx_description
1 polymer ?
#
loop_
_entity_poly.entity_id
_entity_poly.type
_entity_poly.pdbx_seq_one_letter_code
_entity_poly.pdbx_strand_id
1 'polypeptide(L)' 'MNLFKEIENWSRKGIAIEYAIIDQIENGYAEQVNKGHMPPVTYTVYVNRMSDGETLYAESFDEIEEALVAGVKYAETHIK' A
#
# COMPACT_ATOMS: atom_id res chain seq x y z
N MET A 1 15.47 -10.20 3.67
CA MET A 1 14.59 -9.45 4.58
C MET A 1 13.27 -10.20 4.68
N ASN A 2 12.68 -10.36 5.86
CA ASN A 2 11.37 -11.01 5.98
C ASN A 2 10.31 -9.91 6.11
N LEU A 3 9.65 -9.59 4.99
CA LEU A 3 8.72 -8.46 4.87
C LEU A 3 7.62 -8.48 5.94
N PHE A 4 7.03 -9.64 6.20
CA PHE A 4 6.00 -9.79 7.22
C PHE A 4 6.51 -9.53 8.64
N LYS A 5 7.76 -9.91 8.95
CA LYS A 5 8.37 -9.57 10.24
C LYS A 5 8.58 -8.06 10.39
N GLU A 6 8.97 -7.36 9.32
CA GLU A 6 9.13 -5.90 9.39
C GLU A 6 7.78 -5.19 9.58
N ILE A 7 6.73 -5.64 8.89
CA ILE A 7 5.37 -5.15 9.09
C ILE A 7 4.92 -5.38 10.54
N GLU A 8 5.20 -6.57 11.10
CA GLU A 8 4.91 -6.86 12.51
C GLU A 8 5.72 -5.97 13.47
N ASN A 9 6.99 -5.67 13.17
CA ASN A 9 7.79 -4.75 13.98
C ASN A 9 7.20 -3.33 13.99
N TRP A 10 6.70 -2.85 12.85
CA TRP A 10 6.05 -1.54 12.75
C TRP A 10 4.70 -1.48 13.47
N SER A 11 3.93 -2.56 13.45
CA SER A 11 2.66 -2.62 14.19
C SER A 11 2.87 -2.45 15.70
N ARG A 12 3.95 -3.04 16.24
CA ARG A 12 4.36 -2.87 17.64
C ARG A 12 4.79 -1.44 17.99
N LYS A 13 5.10 -0.61 16.98
CA LYS A 13 5.41 0.83 17.11
C LYS A 13 4.20 1.73 16.83
N GLY A 14 3.01 1.16 16.64
CA GLY A 14 1.79 1.92 16.37
C GLY A 14 1.64 2.36 14.91
N ILE A 15 2.31 1.70 13.97
CA ILE A 15 2.19 1.95 12.52
C ILE A 15 1.56 0.73 11.85
N ALA A 16 0.43 0.94 11.16
CA ALA A 16 -0.19 -0.07 10.33
C ALA A 16 0.32 0.08 8.89
N ILE A 17 0.81 -1.02 8.30
CA ILE A 17 1.12 -1.11 6.88
C ILE A 17 0.13 -2.10 6.30
N GLU A 18 -0.84 -1.61 5.55
CA GLU A 18 -1.94 -2.40 4.99
C GLU A 18 -2.09 -2.13 3.51
N TYR A 19 -2.83 -2.98 2.81
CA TYR A 19 -3.12 -2.76 1.39
C TYR A 19 -4.58 -3.05 1.08
N ALA A 20 -5.10 -2.36 0.08
CA ALA A 20 -6.40 -2.64 -0.52
C ALA A 20 -6.21 -3.14 -1.95
N ILE A 21 -7.01 -4.12 -2.35
CA ILE A 21 -7.10 -4.59 -3.73
C ILE A 21 -8.20 -3.77 -4.40
N ILE A 22 -7.86 -3.09 -5.49
CA ILE A 22 -8.77 -2.17 -6.18
C ILE A 22 -9.06 -2.72 -7.56
N ASP A 23 -10.34 -2.95 -7.85
CA ASP A 23 -10.82 -3.18 -9.22
C ASP A 23 -10.87 -1.83 -9.94
N GLN A 24 -9.99 -1.65 -10.92
CA GLN A 24 -9.86 -0.38 -11.63
C GLN A 24 -11.00 -0.10 -12.59
N ILE A 25 -11.75 -1.12 -13.02
CA ILE A 25 -12.94 -0.93 -13.85
C ILE A 25 -14.04 -0.29 -13.01
N GLU A 26 -14.32 -0.86 -11.83
CA GLU A 26 -15.29 -0.33 -10.87
C GLU A 26 -14.84 1.01 -10.27
N ASN A 27 -13.53 1.24 -10.17
CA ASN A 27 -12.93 2.50 -9.72
C ASN A 27 -12.92 3.62 -10.80
N GLY A 28 -13.56 3.39 -11.96
CA GLY A 28 -13.76 4.42 -12.99
C GLY A 28 -12.65 4.51 -14.05
N TYR A 29 -11.70 3.58 -14.08
CA TYR A 29 -10.58 3.54 -15.03
C TYR A 29 -10.80 2.53 -16.17
N ALA A 30 -12.04 2.10 -16.40
CA ALA A 30 -12.40 1.13 -17.43
C ALA A 30 -11.80 1.45 -18.82
N GLU A 31 -11.79 2.72 -19.24
CA GLU A 31 -11.21 3.11 -20.53
C GLU A 31 -9.69 2.85 -20.60
N GLN A 32 -8.97 3.13 -19.51
CA GLN A 32 -7.52 2.95 -19.44
C GLN A 32 -7.15 1.48 -19.37
N VAL A 33 -7.92 0.69 -18.61
CA VAL A 33 -7.81 -0.76 -18.56
C VAL A 33 -8.03 -1.37 -19.94
N ASN A 34 -9.11 -0.99 -20.63
CA ASN A 34 -9.43 -1.49 -21.97
C ASN A 34 -8.38 -1.12 -23.04
N LYS A 35 -7.68 0.01 -22.86
CA LYS A 35 -6.57 0.44 -23.71
C LYS A 35 -5.22 -0.19 -23.34
N GLY A 36 -5.15 -0.97 -22.26
CA GLY A 36 -3.92 -1.58 -21.76
C GLY A 36 -2.94 -0.58 -21.12
N HIS A 37 -3.42 0.58 -20.67
CA HIS A 37 -2.60 1.58 -19.99
C HIS A 37 -2.50 1.34 -18.47
N MET A 38 -3.33 0.46 -17.93
CA MET A 38 -3.41 0.13 -16.50
C MET A 38 -3.91 -1.32 -16.35
N PRO A 39 -3.44 -2.08 -15.35
CA PRO A 39 -4.03 -3.39 -15.06
C PRO A 39 -5.46 -3.25 -14.50
N PRO A 40 -6.31 -4.27 -14.68
CA PRO A 40 -7.68 -4.27 -14.14
C PRO A 40 -7.71 -4.30 -12.61
N VAL A 41 -6.63 -4.75 -11.97
CA VAL A 41 -6.49 -4.83 -10.51
C VAL A 41 -5.18 -4.17 -10.11
N THR A 42 -5.22 -3.34 -9.07
CA THR A 42 -4.02 -2.77 -8.44
C THR A 42 -4.06 -2.97 -6.92
N TYR A 43 -2.92 -2.77 -6.28
CA TYR A 43 -2.73 -2.87 -4.84
C TYR A 43 -2.32 -1.51 -4.28
N THR A 44 -3.20 -0.86 -3.54
CA THR A 44 -2.88 0.40 -2.87
C THR A 44 -2.38 0.12 -1.47
N VAL A 45 -1.12 0.44 -1.17
CA VAL A 45 -0.60 0.39 0.20
C VAL A 45 -1.03 1.65 0.95
N TYR A 46 -1.33 1.50 2.23
CA TYR A 46 -1.55 2.57 3.18
C TYR A 46 -0.62 2.38 4.38
N VAL A 47 0.06 3.45 4.77
CA VAL A 47 0.81 3.52 6.03
C VAL A 47 0.05 4.46 6.96
N ASN A 48 -0.59 3.88 7.97
CA ASN A 48 -1.48 4.59 8.88
C ASN A 48 -0.88 4.64 10.29
N ARG A 49 -0.96 5.81 10.94
CA ARG A 49 -0.66 5.93 12.37
C ARG A 49 -1.85 5.40 13.16
N MET A 50 -1.64 4.38 13.97
CA MET A 50 -2.74 3.72 14.69
C MET A 50 -3.38 4.58 15.78
N SER A 51 -2.67 5.58 16.32
CA SER A 51 -3.16 6.41 17.42
C SER A 51 -4.34 7.31 17.05
N ASP A 52 -4.38 7.78 15.81
CA ASP A 52 -5.33 8.77 15.29
C ASP A 52 -5.96 8.35 13.94
N GLY A 53 -5.49 7.25 13.35
CA GLY A 53 -5.93 6.78 12.04
C GLY A 53 -5.42 7.64 10.88
N GLU A 54 -4.44 8.52 11.11
CA GLU A 54 -3.88 9.38 10.06
C GLU A 54 -3.15 8.53 9.01
N THR A 55 -3.54 8.68 7.74
CA THR A 55 -2.79 8.13 6.61
C THR A 55 -1.57 9.00 6.32
N LEU A 56 -0.39 8.44 6.58
CA LEU A 56 0.89 9.09 6.38
C LEU A 56 1.40 8.93 4.94
N TYR A 57 1.03 7.82 4.31
CA TYR A 57 1.42 7.49 2.95
C TYR A 57 0.39 6.56 2.30
N ALA A 58 0.12 6.80 1.02
CA ALA A 58 -0.69 5.93 0.19
C ALA A 58 -0.17 5.95 -1.26
N GLU A 59 0.00 4.77 -1.86
CA GLU A 59 0.45 4.64 -3.25
C GLU A 59 -0.05 3.31 -3.84
N SER A 60 -0.34 3.32 -5.15
CA SER A 60 -0.86 2.15 -5.88
C SER A 60 0.22 1.49 -6.71
N PHE A 61 0.23 0.16 -6.70
CA PHE A 61 1.17 -0.68 -7.42
C PHE A 61 0.44 -1.79 -8.17
N ASP A 62 1.11 -2.37 -9.15
CA ASP A 62 0.56 -3.47 -9.95
C ASP A 62 0.70 -4.82 -9.22
N GLU A 63 1.65 -4.91 -8.27
CA GLU A 63 1.96 -6.12 -7.50
C GLU A 63 1.85 -5.89 -5.99
N ILE A 64 1.30 -6.87 -5.28
CA ILE A 64 1.14 -6.83 -3.81
C ILE A 64 2.47 -6.69 -3.07
N GLU A 65 3.52 -7.35 -3.54
CA GLU A 65 4.83 -7.32 -2.91
C GLU A 65 5.44 -5.92 -3.01
N GLU A 66 5.33 -5.27 -4.16
CA GLU A 66 5.81 -3.91 -4.37
C GLU A 66 5.11 -2.91 -3.45
N ALA A 67 3.78 -3.04 -3.31
CA ALA A 67 2.98 -2.23 -2.41
C ALA A 67 3.47 -2.34 -0.96
N LEU A 68 3.63 -3.57 -0.45
CA LEU A 68 4.07 -3.80 0.92
C LEU A 68 5.52 -3.36 1.16
N VAL A 69 6.42 -3.58 0.19
CA VAL A 69 7.82 -3.12 0.25
C VAL A 69 7.88 -1.58 0.31
N ALA A 70 7.06 -0.89 -0.49
CA ALA A 70 6.99 0.57 -0.47
C ALA A 70 6.52 1.10 0.89
N GLY A 71 5.49 0.48 1.49
CA GLY A 71 5.02 0.83 2.82
C GLY A 71 6.09 0.67 3.91
N VAL A 72 6.82 -0.46 3.90
CA VAL A 72 7.93 -0.67 4.86
C VAL A 72 9.03 0.35 4.65
N LYS A 73 9.43 0.59 3.39
CA LYS A 73 10.47 1.58 3.06
C LYS A 73 10.08 2.98 3.48
N TYR A 74 8.81 3.37 3.31
CA TYR A 74 8.31 4.66 3.79
C TYR A 74 8.46 4.77 5.30
N ALA A 75 8.02 3.75 6.05
CA ALA A 75 8.11 3.74 7.50
C ALA A 75 9.57 3.84 7.99
N GLU A 76 10.49 3.08 7.39
CA GLU A 76 11.92 3.13 7.71
C GLU A 76 12.58 4.50 7.47
N THR A 77 12.12 5.22 6.45
CA THR A 77 12.75 6.47 6.01
C THR A 77 12.15 7.71 6.67
N HIS A 78 10.88 7.65 7.07
CA HIS A 78 10.14 8.83 7.55
C HIS A 78 9.64 8.72 8.99
N ILE A 79 9.55 7.52 9.56
CA ILE A 79 9.02 7.28 10.90
C ILE A 79 10.18 6.77 11.78
N LYS A 80 10.55 7.53 12.82
CA LYS A 80 11.63 7.16 13.74
C LYS A 80 11.08 6.41 14.95
#